data_AF-A0A3R5SJN5-F1
#
_entry.id   AF-A0A3R5SJN5-F1
#
_cell.length_a   1.000
_cell.length_b   1.000
_cell.length_c   1.000
_cell.angle_alpha   90.00
_cell.angle_beta   90.00
_cell.angle_gamma   90.00
#
_symmetry.space_group_name_H-M   'P 1'
#
loop_
_entity.id
_entity.type
_entity.pdbx_description
1 polymer ?
#
loop_
_entity_poly.entity_id
_entity_poly.type
_entity_poly.pdbx_seq_one_letter_code
_entity_poly.pdbx_strand_id
1 'polypeptide(L)' 'HDIPPDRKPLDWNTRMKIAAGAAKGLEYLHDKANPPVIYRDFKSSNILLAEGYFPKLSDFGLAKLGPV' A
#
# COMPACT_ATOMS: atom_id res chain seq x y z
N HIS A 1 -0.90 18.10 7.83
CA HIS A 1 -2.15 18.21 7.06
C HIS A 1 -3.29 17.85 7.99
N ASP A 2 -3.95 18.86 8.53
CA ASP A 2 -5.06 18.63 9.44
C ASP A 2 -6.33 18.34 8.65
N ILE A 3 -7.17 17.50 9.23
CA ILE A 3 -8.45 17.14 8.63
C ILE A 3 -9.38 18.34 8.81
N PRO A 4 -9.99 18.88 7.74
CA PRO A 4 -10.95 19.96 7.85
C PRO A 4 -12.05 19.65 8.87
N PRO A 5 -12.59 20.65 9.60
CA PRO A 5 -13.58 20.41 10.67
C PRO A 5 -14.84 19.66 10.23
N ASP A 6 -15.19 19.77 8.95
CA ASP A 6 -16.33 19.14 8.29
C ASP A 6 -16.08 17.67 7.88
N ARG A 7 -14.84 17.19 7.99
CA ARG A 7 -14.46 15.87 7.53
C ARG A 7 -14.08 14.97 8.71
N LYS A 8 -14.76 13.83 8.84
CA LYS A 8 -14.37 12.83 9.83
C LYS A 8 -13.15 12.04 9.33
N PRO A 9 -12.17 11.76 10.20
CA PRO A 9 -11.13 10.80 9.90
C PRO A 9 -11.72 9.42 9.56
N LEU A 10 -10.99 8.60 8.80
CA LEU A 10 -11.35 7.19 8.63
C LEU A 10 -11.45 6.51 9.99
N ASP A 11 -12.44 5.65 10.16
CA ASP A 11 -12.58 4.83 11.36
C ASP A 11 -11.44 3.81 11.45
N TRP A 12 -11.25 3.26 12.65
CA TRP A 12 -10.17 2.33 12.93
C TRP A 12 -10.19 1.08 12.04
N ASN A 13 -11.36 0.49 11.82
CA ASN A 13 -11.49 -0.75 11.05
C ASN A 13 -11.12 -0.51 9.59
N THR A 14 -11.55 0.62 9.02
CA THR A 14 -11.14 1.02 7.67
C THR A 14 -9.63 1.20 7.57
N ARG A 15 -8.99 1.86 8.55
CA ARG A 15 -7.52 2.02 8.57
C ARG A 15 -6.80 0.67 8.63
N MET A 16 -7.27 -0.24 9.49
CA MET A 16 -6.69 -1.58 9.62
C MET A 16 -6.87 -2.42 8.34
N LYS A 17 -8.02 -2.29 7.66
CA LYS A 17 -8.24 -2.91 6.34
C LYS A 17 -7.21 -2.43 5.31
N ILE A 18 -6.96 -1.12 5.26
CA ILE A 18 -5.98 -0.51 4.36
C ILE A 18 -4.56 -1.00 4.68
N ALA A 19 -4.15 -0.95 5.96
CA ALA A 19 -2.83 -1.38 6.38
C ALA A 19 -2.58 -2.87 6.07
N ALA A 20 -3.55 -3.73 6.40
CA ALA A 20 -3.46 -5.16 6.12
C ALA A 20 -3.39 -5.46 4.62
N GLY A 21 -4.19 -4.77 3.80
CA GLY A 21 -4.14 -4.95 2.35
C GLY A 21 -2.84 -4.44 1.72
N ALA A 22 -2.30 -3.32 2.18
CA ALA A 22 -0.99 -2.84 1.73
C ALA A 22 0.14 -3.81 2.09
N ALA A 23 0.11 -4.38 3.30
CA ALA A 23 1.06 -5.40 3.73
C ALA A 23 0.95 -6.69 2.89
N LYS A 24 -0.27 -7.12 2.53
CA LYS A 24 -0.47 -8.24 1.59
C LYS A 24 0.10 -7.95 0.20
N GLY A 25 -0.08 -6.72 -0.30
CA GLY A 25 0.54 -6.31 -1.55
C GLY A 25 2.07 -6.41 -1.49
N LEU A 26 2.67 -6.00 -0.37
CA LEU A 26 4.12 -6.07 -0.17
C LEU A 26 4.62 -7.51 -0.02
N GLU A 27 3.91 -8.37 0.73
CA GLU A 27 4.20 -9.80 0.85
C GLU A 27 4.14 -10.51 -0.51
N TYR A 28 3.13 -10.18 -1.33
CA TYR A 28 3.06 -10.71 -2.70
C TYR A 28 4.32 -10.39 -3.51
N LEU A 29 4.80 -9.15 -3.45
CA LEU A 29 6.00 -8.73 -4.19
C LEU A 29 7.25 -9.48 -3.72
N HIS A 30 7.37 -9.77 -2.42
CA HIS A 30 8.54 -10.45 -1.87
C HIS A 30 8.51 -11.96 -2.07
N ASP A 31 7.34 -12.59 -1.84
CA ASP A 31 7.27 -14.04 -1.62
C ASP A 31 6.54 -14.79 -2.75
N LYS A 32 5.75 -14.09 -3.58
CA LYS A 32 4.92 -14.71 -4.63
C LYS A 32 5.34 -14.31 -6.03
N ALA A 33 5.81 -13.07 -6.21
CA ALA A 33 6.38 -12.63 -7.46
C ALA A 33 7.68 -13.41 -7.77
N ASN A 34 7.87 -13.78 -9.03
CA ASN A 34 9.08 -14.46 -9.47
C ASN A 34 9.62 -13.80 -10.75
N PRO A 35 10.80 -13.15 -10.70
CA PRO A 35 11.64 -12.99 -9.51
C PRO A 35 10.98 -12.07 -8.45
N PRO A 36 11.41 -12.16 -7.18
CA PRO A 36 10.95 -11.24 -6.14
C PRO A 36 11.11 -9.78 -6.57
N VAL A 37 10.30 -8.88 -6.04
CA VAL A 37 10.36 -7.44 -6.35
C VAL A 37 10.65 -6.66 -5.08
N ILE A 38 11.77 -5.96 -5.06
CA ILE A 38 12.11 -5.00 -4.01
C ILE A 38 11.45 -3.66 -4.36
N TYR A 39 10.40 -3.29 -3.63
CA TYR A 39 9.59 -2.11 -3.95
C TYR A 39 10.31 -0.77 -3.70
N ARG A 40 11.12 -0.69 -2.63
CA ARG A 40 12.00 0.44 -2.22
C ARG A 40 11.35 1.79 -1.92
N ASP A 41 10.07 2.01 -2.25
CA ASP A 41 9.37 3.27 -1.98
C ASP A 41 8.02 3.04 -1.27
N PHE A 42 8.05 2.27 -0.17
CA PHE A 42 6.86 1.97 0.62
C PHE A 42 6.50 3.15 1.54
N LYS A 43 5.50 3.94 1.11
CA LYS A 43 4.97 5.10 1.84
C LYS A 43 3.50 5.32 1.55
N SER A 44 2.81 6.04 2.42
CA SER A 44 1.36 6.26 2.34
C SER A 44 0.91 6.94 1.04
N SER A 45 1.70 7.84 0.46
CA SER A 45 1.38 8.50 -0.81
C SER A 45 1.36 7.56 -2.01
N ASN A 46 1.98 6.37 -1.88
CA ASN A 46 2.04 5.35 -2.93
C ASN A 46 1.06 4.20 -2.68
N ILE A 47 0.18 4.32 -1.68
CA ILE A 47 -0.92 3.38 -1.43
C ILE A 47 -2.21 4.04 -1.91
N LEU A 48 -2.62 3.71 -3.14
CA LEU A 48 -3.87 4.19 -3.71
C LEU A 48 -5.05 3.44 -3.12
N LEU A 49 -6.17 4.13 -2.94
CA LEU A 49 -7.41 3.54 -2.41
C LEU A 49 -8.42 3.45 -3.54
N ALA A 50 -8.77 2.22 -3.92
CA ALA A 50 -9.89 1.97 -4.83
C ALA A 50 -11.23 2.08 -4.09
N GLU A 51 -12.33 1.86 -4.81
CA GLU A 51 -13.68 1.77 -4.24
C GLU A 51 -13.69 0.82 -3.03
N GLY A 52 -14.41 1.18 -1.97
CA GLY A 52 -14.48 0.37 -0.76
C GLY A 52 -13.18 0.30 0.05
N TYR A 53 -12.25 1.25 -0.14
CA TYR A 53 -10.97 1.33 0.57
C TYR A 53 -10.06 0.12 0.36
N PHE A 54 -10.13 -0.52 -0.82
CA PHE A 54 -9.18 -1.56 -1.18
C PHE A 54 -7.83 -0.92 -1.57
N PRO A 55 -6.74 -1.17 -0.82
CA PRO A 55 -5.44 -0.58 -1.10
C PRO A 55 -4.77 -1.22 -2.31
N LYS A 56 -4.05 -0.41 -3.09
CA LYS A 56 -3.22 -0.84 -4.22
C LYS A 56 -1.87 -0.12 -4.14
N LEU A 57 -0.78 -0.86 -4.27
CA LEU A 57 0.56 -0.28 -4.39
C LEU A 57 0.69 0.38 -5.77
N SER A 58 1.25 1.58 -5.81
CA SER A 58 1.51 2.34 -7.05
C SER A 58 2.97 2.79 -7.13
N ASP A 59 3.35 3.50 -8.19
CA ASP A 59 4.70 4.08 -8.34
C ASP A 59 5.85 3.08 -8.12
N PHE A 60 6.05 2.22 -9.12
CA PHE A 60 7.14 1.26 -9.16
C PHE A 60 8.42 1.85 -9.78
N GLY A 61 8.54 3.18 -9.88
CA GLY A 61 9.68 3.84 -10.53
C GLY A 61 11.04 3.52 -9.87
N LEU A 62 11.02 3.20 -8.58
CA LEU A 62 12.19 2.75 -7.82
C LEU A 62 12.24 1.24 -7.62
N ALA A 63 11.27 0.47 -8.10
CA ALA A 63 11.26 -0.97 -7.89
C ALA A 63 12.42 -1.66 -8.64
N LYS A 64 12.91 -2.78 -8.08
CA LYS A 64 13.94 -3.61 -8.70
C LYS A 64 13.58 -5.08 -8.53
N LEU A 65 14.04 -5.90 -9.47
CA LEU A 65 14.02 -7.34 -9.28
C LEU A 65 15.00 -7.69 -8.15
N GLY A 66 14.53 -8.50 -7.22
CA GLY A 66 15.29 -9.07 -6.14
C GLY A 66 16.12 -10.27 -6.61
N PRO A 67 17.01 -10.75 -5.75
CA PRO A 67 17.77 -11.96 -6.01
C PRO A 67 16.84 -13.17 -6.16
N VAL A 68 17.30 -14.17 -6.92
CA VAL A 68 16.68 -15.48 -7.09
C VAL A 68 17.35 -16.47 -6.15
#